data_AF-A0A1A9RQ95-F1
#
_entry.id   AF-A0A1A9RQ95-F1
#
_cell.length_a   1.000
_cell.length_b   1.000
_cell.length_c   1.000
_cell.angle_alpha   90.00
_cell.angle_beta   90.00
_cell.angle_gamma   90.00
#
_symmetry.space_group_name_H-M   'P 1'
#
loop_
_entity.id
_entity.type
_entity.pdbx_description
1 polymer ?
#
loop_
_entity_poly.entity_id
_entity_poly.type
_entity_poly.pdbx_seq_one_letter_code
_entity_poly.pdbx_strand_id
1 'polypeptide(L)'
;MSDRKQKVKEMSVASLKQAHQELRNRGQDAQRKTGRGNGAKLFLAAALVIGGAIGFSFLSQQPLYVRGAILGVSLLLSGLIVFFWCDTGPGLIRYIKDSVVEIKKVVWPPKNEAWRNTFFVLIFTAVLTLFLWLVDSFLVWLFTKIAE
;
A
#
# COMPACT_ATOMS: atom_id res chain seq x y z
N MET A 1 -31.46 -47.05 27.22
CA MET A 1 -30.54 -46.07 27.86
C MET A 1 -29.63 -45.33 26.84
N SER A 2 -29.41 -45.88 25.64
CA SER A 2 -28.56 -45.28 24.59
C SER A 2 -29.19 -44.05 23.89
N ASP A 3 -30.49 -44.08 23.64
CA ASP A 3 -31.25 -43.07 22.88
C ASP A 3 -31.14 -41.63 23.47
N ARG A 4 -31.21 -41.51 24.81
CA ARG A 4 -31.04 -40.21 25.48
C ARG A 4 -29.64 -39.61 25.30
N LYS A 5 -28.60 -40.42 25.19
CA LYS A 5 -27.23 -39.89 24.99
C LYS A 5 -27.02 -39.38 23.57
N GLN A 6 -27.67 -40.02 22.59
CA GLN A 6 -27.62 -39.60 21.19
C GLN A 6 -28.37 -38.29 20.98
N LYS A 7 -29.57 -38.16 21.56
CA LYS A 7 -30.35 -36.91 21.55
C LYS A 7 -29.61 -35.73 22.20
N VAL A 8 -28.88 -35.98 23.30
CA VAL A 8 -28.05 -34.95 23.95
C VAL A 8 -26.87 -34.54 23.07
N LYS A 9 -26.23 -35.50 22.39
CA LYS A 9 -25.14 -35.22 21.46
C LYS A 9 -25.64 -34.39 20.26
N GLU A 10 -26.80 -34.72 19.71
CA GLU A 10 -27.42 -33.96 18.61
C GLU A 10 -27.83 -32.55 19.03
N MET A 11 -28.43 -32.37 20.21
CA MET A 11 -28.74 -31.04 20.75
C MET A 11 -27.48 -30.21 21.01
N SER A 12 -26.40 -30.83 21.49
CA SER A 12 -25.11 -30.16 21.66
C SER A 12 -24.48 -29.78 20.32
N VAL A 13 -24.59 -30.62 19.30
CA VAL A 13 -24.08 -30.30 17.96
C VAL A 13 -24.92 -29.22 17.29
N ALA A 14 -26.24 -29.21 17.49
CA ALA A 14 -27.12 -28.16 17.00
C ALA A 14 -26.83 -26.81 17.67
N SER A 15 -26.64 -26.77 18.99
CA SER A 15 -26.31 -25.55 19.72
C SER A 15 -24.93 -25.00 19.36
N LEU A 16 -23.93 -25.85 19.13
CA LEU A 16 -22.60 -25.43 18.65
C LEU A 16 -22.66 -24.83 17.24
N LYS A 17 -23.46 -25.42 16.34
CA LYS A 17 -23.68 -24.86 14.99
C LYS A 17 -24.37 -23.50 15.06
N GLN A 18 -25.36 -23.34 15.94
CA GLN A 18 -26.04 -22.08 16.19
C GLN A 18 -25.08 -21.01 16.74
N ALA A 19 -24.27 -21.36 17.75
CA ALA A 19 -23.26 -20.45 18.30
C ALA A 19 -22.23 -20.02 17.26
N HIS A 20 -21.75 -20.95 16.42
CA HIS A 20 -20.82 -20.62 15.33
C HIS A 20 -21.46 -19.71 14.28
N GLN A 21 -22.74 -19.92 13.98
CA GLN A 21 -23.50 -19.11 13.03
C GLN A 21 -23.77 -17.71 13.56
N GLU A 22 -24.03 -17.55 14.85
CA GLU A 22 -24.16 -16.26 15.52
C GLU A 22 -22.82 -15.50 15.52
N LEU A 23 -21.70 -16.15 15.85
CA LEU A 23 -20.37 -15.53 15.78
C LEU A 23 -20.03 -15.05 14.37
N ARG A 24 -20.38 -15.83 13.34
CA ARG A 24 -20.20 -15.45 11.94
C ARG A 24 -21.04 -14.24 11.56
N ASN A 25 -22.32 -14.21 11.96
CA ASN A 25 -23.20 -13.06 11.72
C ASN A 25 -22.72 -11.81 12.47
N ARG A 26 -22.30 -11.93 13.74
CA ARG A 26 -21.73 -10.82 14.52
C ARG A 26 -20.45 -10.26 13.91
N GLY A 27 -19.59 -11.13 13.34
CA GLY A 27 -18.41 -10.72 12.58
C GLY A 27 -18.78 -9.95 11.32
N GLN A 28 -19.77 -10.43 10.57
CA GLN A 28 -20.28 -9.76 9.37
C GLN A 28 -20.92 -8.41 9.69
N ASP A 29 -21.71 -8.30 10.76
CA ASP A 29 -22.39 -7.07 11.17
C ASP A 29 -21.41 -5.99 11.64
N ALA A 30 -20.38 -6.39 12.39
CA ALA A 30 -19.29 -5.50 12.79
C ALA A 30 -18.53 -4.97 11.56
N GLN A 31 -18.21 -5.84 10.60
CA GLN A 31 -17.52 -5.45 9.37
C GLN A 31 -18.39 -4.55 8.48
N ARG A 32 -19.69 -4.81 8.41
CA ARG A 32 -20.67 -4.07 7.58
C ARG A 32 -20.90 -2.64 8.10
N LYS A 33 -20.87 -2.45 9.43
CA LYS A 33 -20.96 -1.11 10.05
C LYS A 33 -19.72 -0.25 9.78
N THR A 34 -18.51 -0.82 9.86
CA THR A 34 -17.26 -0.11 9.54
C THR A 34 -17.15 0.25 8.05
N GLY A 35 -17.50 -0.65 7.14
CA GLY A 35 -17.33 -0.42 5.70
C GLY A 35 -18.26 0.65 5.12
N ARG A 36 -19.51 0.70 5.56
CA ARG A 36 -20.54 1.57 4.97
C ARG A 36 -20.45 3.03 5.45
N GLY A 37 -19.97 3.25 6.68
CA GLY A 37 -19.72 4.59 7.21
C GLY A 37 -18.40 5.21 6.73
N ASN A 38 -17.36 4.41 6.49
CA ASN A 38 -16.05 4.91 6.09
C ASN A 38 -15.94 5.15 4.58
N GLY A 39 -16.70 4.43 3.74
CA GLY A 39 -16.69 4.63 2.29
C GLY A 39 -17.07 6.05 1.86
N ALA A 40 -18.12 6.63 2.48
CA ALA A 40 -18.53 8.00 2.21
C ALA A 40 -17.48 9.04 2.64
N LYS A 41 -16.82 8.80 3.78
CA LYS A 41 -15.75 9.67 4.31
C LYS A 41 -14.50 9.63 3.42
N LEU A 42 -14.13 8.44 2.92
CA LEU A 42 -13.02 8.26 1.97
C LEU A 42 -13.31 8.90 0.62
N PHE A 43 -14.54 8.80 0.13
CA PHE A 43 -14.96 9.49 -1.09
C PHE A 43 -14.86 11.01 -0.93
N LEU A 44 -15.27 11.56 0.21
CA LEU A 44 -15.12 13.00 0.50
C LEU A 44 -13.64 13.43 0.55
N ALA A 45 -12.76 12.62 1.15
CA ALA A 45 -11.32 12.89 1.18
C ALA A 45 -10.69 12.85 -0.22
N ALA A 46 -11.07 11.88 -1.05
CA ALA A 46 -10.62 11.77 -2.43
C ALA A 46 -11.10 12.95 -3.28
N ALA A 47 -12.36 13.36 -3.11
CA ALA A 47 -12.91 14.54 -3.77
C ALA A 47 -12.14 15.82 -3.38
N LEU A 48 -11.68 15.94 -2.12
CA LEU A 48 -10.89 17.08 -1.66
C LEU A 48 -9.49 17.13 -2.32
N VAL A 49 -8.83 15.99 -2.49
CA VAL A 49 -7.53 15.90 -3.19
C VAL A 49 -7.68 16.24 -4.67
N ILE A 50 -8.71 15.71 -5.32
CA ILE A 50 -8.99 16.01 -6.73
C ILE A 50 -9.34 17.49 -6.90
N GLY A 51 -10.14 18.05 -5.99
CA GLY A 51 -10.43 19.49 -5.94
C GLY A 51 -9.17 20.34 -5.77
N GLY A 52 -8.23 19.92 -4.93
CA GLY A 52 -6.93 20.56 -4.77
C GLY A 52 -6.07 20.52 -6.04
N ALA A 53 -6.02 19.38 -6.73
CA ALA A 53 -5.28 19.21 -7.98
C ALA A 53 -5.86 20.04 -9.14
N ILE A 54 -7.20 20.12 -9.22
CA ILE A 54 -7.89 21.00 -10.17
C ILE A 54 -7.61 22.46 -9.82
N GLY A 55 -7.71 22.84 -8.54
CA GLY A 55 -7.40 24.19 -8.07
C GLY A 55 -5.97 24.63 -8.40
N PHE A 56 -4.99 23.72 -8.27
CA PHE A 56 -3.61 23.96 -8.69
C PHE A 56 -3.46 24.19 -10.20
N SER A 57 -4.21 23.42 -11.00
CA SER A 57 -4.17 23.51 -12.46
C SER A 57 -4.81 24.82 -12.96
N PHE A 58 -5.90 25.28 -12.34
CA PHE A 58 -6.55 26.55 -12.69
C PHE A 58 -5.75 27.78 -12.24
N LEU A 59 -4.94 27.66 -11.18
CA LEU A 59 -4.03 28.73 -10.75
C LEU A 59 -2.75 28.84 -11.58
N SER A 60 -2.83 28.39 -12.84
CA SER A 60 -1.99 28.60 -14.04
C SER A 60 -1.15 29.89 -14.12
N GLN A 61 -1.63 30.97 -13.52
CA GLN A 61 -1.11 32.33 -13.69
C GLN A 61 -0.50 32.92 -12.41
N GLN A 62 -0.59 32.23 -11.27
CA GLN A 62 -0.09 32.73 -9.98
C GLN A 62 1.34 32.23 -9.68
N PRO A 63 2.10 32.92 -8.82
CA PRO A 63 3.46 32.52 -8.43
C PRO A 63 3.48 31.15 -7.73
N LEU A 64 4.60 30.44 -7.89
CA LEU A 64 4.77 29.04 -7.49
C LEU A 64 4.43 28.78 -6.01
N TYR A 65 4.72 29.75 -5.14
CA TYR A 65 4.42 29.68 -3.70
C TYR A 65 2.93 29.58 -3.39
N VAL A 66 2.07 30.34 -4.09
CA VAL A 66 0.62 30.35 -3.87
C VAL A 66 0.01 29.04 -4.37
N ARG A 67 0.50 28.52 -5.50
CA ARG A 67 0.11 27.21 -6.02
C ARG A 67 0.51 26.07 -5.09
N GLY A 68 1.75 26.07 -4.63
CA GLY A 68 2.27 25.08 -3.70
C GLY A 68 1.52 25.09 -2.37
N ALA A 69 1.16 26.28 -1.87
CA ALA A 69 0.37 26.43 -0.64
C ALA A 69 -1.02 25.80 -0.78
N ILE A 70 -1.73 25.99 -1.89
CA ILE A 70 -3.08 25.41 -2.09
C ILE A 70 -3.03 23.89 -2.19
N LEU A 71 -2.06 23.34 -2.92
CA LEU A 71 -1.85 21.88 -2.93
C LEU A 71 -1.53 21.37 -1.53
N GLY A 72 -0.57 22.01 -0.86
CA GLY A 72 -0.14 21.63 0.49
C GLY A 72 -1.30 21.65 1.49
N VAL A 73 -2.10 22.72 1.50
CA VAL A 73 -3.27 22.85 2.38
C VAL A 73 -4.34 21.81 2.04
N SER A 74 -4.63 21.57 0.74
CA SER A 74 -5.61 20.54 0.35
C SER A 74 -5.18 19.13 0.76
N LEU A 75 -3.88 18.82 0.63
CA LEU A 75 -3.31 17.53 1.03
C LEU A 75 -3.34 17.36 2.56
N LEU A 76 -2.95 18.41 3.29
CA LEU A 76 -2.94 18.41 4.74
C LEU A 76 -4.35 18.27 5.31
N LEU A 77 -5.34 19.02 4.80
CA LEU A 77 -6.73 18.89 5.23
C LEU A 77 -7.29 17.49 4.92
N SER A 78 -7.06 16.97 3.71
CA SER A 78 -7.50 15.62 3.35
C SER A 78 -6.87 14.57 4.26
N GLY A 79 -5.56 14.67 4.50
CA GLY A 79 -4.83 13.81 5.43
C GLY A 79 -5.38 13.89 6.86
N LEU A 80 -5.64 15.10 7.37
CA LEU A 80 -6.16 15.30 8.73
C LEU A 80 -7.57 14.71 8.88
N ILE A 81 -8.44 14.91 7.88
CA ILE A 81 -9.81 14.38 7.86
C ILE A 81 -9.78 12.86 7.82
N VAL A 82 -8.96 12.24 6.97
CA VAL A 82 -8.84 10.78 6.91
C VAL A 82 -8.29 10.22 8.21
N PHE A 83 -7.32 10.90 8.82
CA PHE A 83 -6.66 10.44 10.04
C PHE A 83 -7.54 10.56 11.29
N PHE A 84 -8.29 11.65 11.44
CA PHE A 84 -9.15 11.89 12.62
C PHE A 84 -10.57 11.30 12.49
N TRP A 85 -11.17 11.29 11.29
CA TRP A 85 -12.59 10.93 11.12
C TRP A 85 -12.85 9.48 10.70
N CYS A 86 -11.81 8.77 10.27
CA CYS A 86 -11.93 7.39 9.83
C CYS A 86 -11.54 6.45 10.98
N ASP A 87 -12.44 5.51 11.36
CA ASP A 87 -12.13 4.41 12.31
C ASP A 87 -10.97 3.51 11.83
N THR A 88 -10.47 3.75 10.62
CA THR A 88 -9.23 3.21 10.07
C THR A 88 -7.98 3.72 10.80
N GLY A 89 -8.01 4.88 11.48
CA GLY A 89 -6.85 5.44 12.19
C GLY A 89 -6.25 4.49 13.25
N PRO A 90 -7.04 4.03 14.23
CA PRO A 90 -6.56 3.05 15.22
C PRO A 90 -6.12 1.71 14.60
N GLY A 91 -6.81 1.26 13.54
CA GLY A 91 -6.46 0.05 12.80
C GLY A 91 -5.12 0.17 12.07
N LEU A 92 -4.84 1.33 11.46
CA LEU A 92 -3.58 1.64 10.81
C LEU A 92 -2.43 1.71 11.82
N ILE A 93 -2.64 2.32 12.98
CA ILE A 93 -1.64 2.38 14.05
C ILE A 93 -1.30 0.96 14.54
N ARG A 94 -2.32 0.10 14.71
CA ARG A 94 -2.11 -1.32 15.06
C ARG A 94 -1.34 -2.06 13.96
N TYR A 95 -1.72 -1.86 12.70
CA TYR A 95 -1.04 -2.46 11.54
C TYR A 95 0.42 -2.02 11.42
N ILE A 96 0.72 -0.73 11.64
CA ILE A 96 2.09 -0.21 11.65
C ILE A 96 2.89 -0.89 12.77
N LYS A 97 2.31 -1.00 13.97
CA LYS A 97 2.96 -1.67 15.11
C LYS A 97 3.26 -3.13 14.79
N ASP A 98 2.30 -3.86 14.22
CA ASP A 98 2.46 -5.26 13.82
C ASP A 98 3.51 -5.41 12.70
N SER A 99 3.52 -4.49 11.73
CA SER A 99 4.51 -4.45 10.64
C SER A 99 5.93 -4.22 11.14
N VAL A 100 6.13 -3.33 12.12
CA VAL A 100 7.44 -3.08 12.74
C VAL A 100 7.93 -4.33 13.48
N VAL A 101 7.04 -5.04 14.16
CA VAL A 101 7.38 -6.31 14.83
C VAL A 101 7.79 -7.37 13.80
N GLU A 102 7.12 -7.44 12.65
CA GLU A 102 7.46 -8.38 11.58
C GLU A 102 8.77 -8.02 10.88
N ILE A 103 9.05 -6.73 10.63
CA ILE A 103 10.32 -6.26 10.07
C ILE A 103 11.49 -6.64 10.98
N LYS A 104 11.29 -6.63 12.30
CA LYS A 104 12.32 -7.10 13.25
C LYS A 104 12.61 -8.60 13.14
N LYS A 105 11.71 -9.40 12.56
CA LYS A 105 11.93 -10.82 12.28
C LYS A 105 12.69 -11.05 10.98
N VAL A 106 12.86 -10.02 10.15
CA VAL A 106 13.70 -10.10 8.95
C VAL A 106 15.15 -10.13 9.40
N VAL A 107 15.68 -11.35 9.48
CA VAL A 107 17.11 -11.57 9.67
C VAL A 107 17.83 -11.08 8.42
N TRP A 108 18.44 -9.90 8.52
CA TRP A 108 19.22 -9.37 7.42
C TRP A 108 20.37 -10.34 7.12
N PRO A 109 20.59 -10.66 5.83
CA PRO A 109 21.69 -11.51 5.42
C PRO A 109 23.01 -10.92 5.96
N PRO A 110 24.00 -11.77 6.26
CA PRO A 110 25.27 -11.28 6.79
C PRO A 110 25.87 -10.26 5.82
N LYS A 111 26.45 -9.18 6.38
CA LYS A 111 27.00 -8.03 5.62
C LYS A 111 27.86 -8.45 4.42
N ASN A 112 28.62 -9.54 4.55
CA ASN A 112 29.49 -10.06 3.50
C ASN A 112 28.72 -10.60 2.27
N GLU A 113 27.52 -11.15 2.46
CA GLU A 113 26.65 -11.61 1.38
C GLU A 113 25.94 -10.45 0.68
N ALA A 114 25.46 -9.48 1.46
CA ALA A 114 24.83 -8.27 0.93
C ALA A 114 25.81 -7.49 0.02
N TRP A 115 27.05 -7.28 0.50
CA TRP A 115 28.09 -6.62 -0.30
C TRP A 115 28.42 -7.42 -1.57
N ARG A 116 28.51 -8.76 -1.49
CA ARG A 116 28.80 -9.60 -2.65
C ARG A 116 27.73 -9.48 -3.72
N ASN A 117 26.45 -9.42 -3.34
CA ASN A 117 25.36 -9.21 -4.28
C ASN A 117 25.40 -7.82 -4.94
N THR A 118 25.65 -6.77 -4.16
CA THR A 118 25.80 -5.39 -4.70
C THR A 118 26.96 -5.30 -5.69
N PHE A 119 28.12 -5.87 -5.35
CA PHE A 119 29.27 -5.90 -6.25
C PHE A 119 28.98 -6.69 -7.53
N PHE A 120 28.26 -7.81 -7.44
CA PHE A 120 27.85 -8.57 -8.61
C PHE A 120 27.01 -7.71 -9.56
N VAL A 121 25.99 -7.00 -9.05
CA VAL A 121 25.14 -6.11 -9.85
C VAL A 121 25.91 -4.92 -10.42
N LEU A 122 26.84 -4.34 -9.66
CA LEU A 122 27.69 -3.23 -10.13
C LEU A 122 28.60 -3.66 -11.28
N ILE A 123 29.28 -4.79 -11.14
CA ILE A 123 30.16 -5.33 -12.19
C ILE A 123 29.32 -5.70 -13.42
N PHE A 124 28.19 -6.37 -13.23
CA PHE A 124 27.29 -6.72 -14.32
C PHE A 124 26.82 -5.49 -15.11
N THR A 125 26.34 -4.46 -14.41
CA THR A 125 25.90 -3.22 -15.05
C THR A 125 27.05 -2.49 -15.71
N ALA A 126 28.24 -2.44 -15.10
CA ALA A 126 29.42 -1.81 -15.69
C ALA A 126 29.83 -2.47 -17.01
N VAL A 127 29.79 -3.81 -17.09
CA VAL A 127 30.05 -4.56 -18.32
C VAL A 127 29.00 -4.25 -19.38
N LEU A 128 27.71 -4.23 -19.03
CA LEU A 128 26.64 -3.88 -19.97
C LEU A 128 26.78 -2.45 -20.52
N THR A 129 27.04 -1.49 -19.63
CA THR A 129 27.23 -0.09 -20.03
C THR A 129 28.45 0.07 -20.95
N LEU A 130 29.56 -0.62 -20.64
CA LEU A 130 30.75 -0.60 -21.49
C LEU A 130 30.48 -1.25 -22.85
N PHE A 131 29.75 -2.36 -22.88
CA PHE A 131 29.36 -3.04 -24.12
C PHE A 131 28.48 -2.16 -25.00
N LEU A 132 27.43 -1.55 -24.43
CA LEU A 132 26.57 -0.63 -25.16
C LEU A 132 27.38 0.55 -25.71
N TRP A 133 28.19 1.19 -24.87
CA TRP A 133 29.05 2.30 -25.29
C TRP A 133 29.97 1.93 -26.46
N LEU A 134 30.53 0.72 -26.47
CA LEU A 134 31.36 0.22 -27.56
C LEU A 134 30.54 0.04 -28.85
N VAL A 135 29.38 -0.59 -28.77
CA VAL A 135 28.49 -0.79 -29.92
C VAL A 135 28.00 0.55 -30.48
N ASP A 136 27.54 1.46 -29.63
CA ASP A 136 27.11 2.80 -30.01
C ASP A 136 28.25 3.56 -30.72
N SER A 137 29.46 3.52 -30.17
CA SER A 137 30.63 4.16 -30.77
C SER A 137 31.03 3.52 -32.11
N PHE A 138 30.95 2.20 -32.21
CA PHE A 138 31.23 1.45 -33.43
C PHE A 138 30.23 1.76 -34.54
N LEU A 139 28.93 1.84 -34.20
CA LEU A 139 27.88 2.23 -35.15
C LEU A 139 28.11 3.66 -35.66
N VAL A 140 28.42 4.61 -34.79
CA VAL A 140 28.73 6.00 -35.20
C VAL A 140 29.92 6.04 -36.15
N TRP A 141 30.99 5.30 -35.84
CA TRP A 141 32.16 5.21 -36.71
C TRP A 141 31.80 4.61 -38.09
N LEU A 142 31.00 3.54 -38.11
CA LEU A 142 30.59 2.89 -39.35
C LEU A 142 29.71 3.81 -40.22
N PHE A 143 28.72 4.48 -39.60
CA PHE A 143 27.86 5.42 -40.32
C PHE A 143 28.61 6.63 -40.85
N THR A 144 29.53 7.19 -40.08
CA THR A 144 30.36 8.32 -40.55
C THR A 144 31.26 7.93 -41.70
N LYS A 145 31.78 6.70 -41.75
CA LYS A 145 32.57 6.18 -42.89
C LYS A 145 31.76 5.82 -44.13
N ILE A 146 30.47 5.52 -43.99
CA ILE A 146 29.58 5.22 -45.12
C ILE A 146 28.94 6.50 -45.69
N ALA A 147 28.75 7.52 -44.86
CA ALA A 147 28.12 8.79 -45.25
C ALA A 147 29.08 9.78 -45.94
N GLU A 148 30.39 9.49 -45.94
CA GLU A 148 31.45 10.21 -46.65
C GLU A 148 31.83 9.48 -47.94
#